data_AF-A0A9E3BUJ8-F1
#
_entry.id   AF-A0A9E3BUJ8-F1
#
_cell.length_a   1.000
_cell.length_b   1.000
_cell.length_c   1.000
_cell.angle_alpha   90.00
_cell.angle_beta   90.00
_cell.angle_gamma   90.00
#
_symmetry.space_group_name_H-M   'P 1'
#
loop_
_entity.id
_entity.type
_entity.pdbx_description
1 polymer ?
#
loop_
_entity_poly.entity_id
_entity_poly.type
_entity_poly.pdbx_seq_one_letter_code
_entity_poly.pdbx_strand_id
1 'polypeptide(L)' 'SHGIARETVISDILLKQQPNKKFVEVAELAALAVFLCSEQAGSLTGVALPMDGGWTAH' A
#
# COMPACT_ATOMS: atom_id res chain seq x y z
N SER A 1 -7.11 -21.18 19.13
CA SER A 1 -6.93 -20.45 17.87
C SER A 1 -8.26 -20.46 17.13
N HIS A 2 -8.63 -19.40 16.41
CA HIS A 2 -9.97 -19.21 15.83
C HIS A 2 -10.40 -20.21 14.73
N GLY A 3 -9.62 -21.26 14.41
CA GLY A 3 -9.99 -22.28 13.41
C GLY A 3 -10.00 -21.80 11.95
N ILE A 4 -9.56 -20.57 11.68
CA ILE A 4 -9.55 -19.96 10.35
C ILE A 4 -8.20 -20.23 9.67
N ALA A 5 -8.24 -20.60 8.39
CA ALA A 5 -7.04 -20.76 7.57
C ALA A 5 -6.26 -19.44 7.45
N ARG A 6 -4.94 -19.51 7.43
CA ARG A 6 -4.06 -18.33 7.39
C ARG A 6 -4.36 -17.42 6.21
N GLU A 7 -4.64 -18.01 5.06
CA GLU A 7 -4.88 -17.36 3.78
C GLU A 7 -6.20 -16.57 3.83
N THR A 8 -7.21 -17.14 4.48
CA THR A 8 -8.48 -16.45 4.78
C THR A 8 -8.25 -15.27 5.72
N VAL A 9 -7.40 -15.41 6.75
CA VAL A 9 -7.04 -14.28 7.62
C VAL A 9 -6.34 -13.17 6.82
N ILE A 10 -5.43 -13.53 5.92
CA ILE A 10 -4.73 -12.56 5.08
C ILE A 10 -5.70 -11.81 4.17
N SER A 11 -6.51 -12.52 3.38
CA SER A 11 -7.41 -11.90 2.40
C SER A 11 -8.57 -11.12 3.05
N ASP A 12 -9.22 -11.71 4.03
CA ASP A 12 -10.56 -11.29 4.47
C ASP A 12 -10.51 -10.44 5.74
N ILE A 13 -9.39 -10.47 6.46
CA ILE A 13 -9.16 -9.66 7.66
C ILE A 13 -8.10 -8.60 7.38
N LEU A 14 -6.87 -9.01 7.06
CA LEU A 14 -5.75 -8.07 6.92
C LEU A 14 -5.88 -7.18 5.68
N LEU A 15 -6.26 -7.77 4.54
CA LEU A 15 -6.41 -7.09 3.26
C LEU A 15 -7.85 -6.72 2.95
N LYS A 16 -8.74 -6.74 3.95
CA LYS A 16 -10.17 -6.50 3.79
C LYS A 16 -10.44 -5.20 3.01
N GLN A 17 -9.72 -4.14 3.37
CA GLN A 17 -9.89 -2.80 2.84
C GLN A 17 -9.04 -2.52 1.59
N GLN A 18 -8.22 -3.48 1.15
CA GLN A 18 -7.38 -3.33 -0.05
C GLN A 18 -8.01 -4.12 -1.21
N PRO A 19 -8.65 -3.44 -2.20
CA PRO A 19 -9.28 -4.11 -3.34
C PRO A 19 -8.36 -5.07 -4.08
N ASN A 20 -7.08 -4.73 -4.21
CA ASN A 20 -6.10 -5.54 -4.93
C ASN A 20 -5.66 -6.82 -4.19
N LYS A 21 -6.01 -6.97 -2.91
CA LYS A 21 -5.63 -8.11 -2.04
C LYS A 21 -4.13 -8.39 -2.04
N LYS A 22 -3.30 -7.34 -2.04
CA LYS A 22 -1.84 -7.45 -1.94
C LYS A 22 -1.32 -6.45 -0.93
N PHE A 23 -0.48 -6.93 -0.01
CA PHE A 23 0.28 -6.02 0.83
C PHE A 23 1.16 -5.12 -0.02
N VAL A 24 1.30 -3.89 0.45
CA VAL A 24 2.29 -2.96 -0.08
C VAL A 24 3.65 -3.44 0.39
N GLU A 25 4.55 -3.63 -0.56
CA GLU A 25 5.89 -4.13 -0.29
C GLU A 25 6.84 -2.97 0.09
N VAL A 26 7.78 -3.25 0.99
CA VAL A 26 8.76 -2.24 1.45
C VAL A 26 9.56 -1.67 0.28
N ALA A 27 9.85 -2.49 -0.74
CA ALA A 27 10.55 -2.06 -1.94
C ALA A 27 9.76 -1.03 -2.76
N GLU A 28 8.44 -1.10 -2.77
CA GLU A 28 7.57 -0.14 -3.46
C GLU A 28 7.62 1.22 -2.75
N LEU A 29 7.55 1.23 -1.42
CA LEU A 29 7.71 2.43 -0.60
C LEU A 29 9.10 3.06 -0.77
N ALA A 30 10.14 2.23 -0.79
CA ALA A 30 11.51 2.68 -1.01
C ALA A 30 11.68 3.31 -2.40
N ALA A 31 11.08 2.72 -3.44
CA ALA A 31 11.10 3.29 -4.79
C ALA A 31 10.40 4.65 -4.85
N LEU A 32 9.24 4.82 -4.19
CA LEU A 32 8.59 6.12 -4.10
C LEU A 32 9.47 7.14 -3.37
N ALA A 33 10.09 6.75 -2.25
CA ALA A 33 10.99 7.64 -1.51
C ALA A 33 12.20 8.10 -2.36
N VAL A 34 12.82 7.17 -3.10
CA VAL A 34 13.92 7.50 -4.03
C VAL A 34 13.44 8.44 -5.15
N PHE A 35 12.26 8.19 -5.72
CA PHE A 35 11.67 9.07 -6.73
C PHE A 35 11.42 10.48 -6.18
N LEU A 36 10.88 10.61 -4.96
CA LEU A 36 10.63 11.92 -4.34
C LEU A 36 11.92 12.72 -4.06
N CYS A 37 13.06 12.04 -3.89
CA CYS A 37 14.37 12.68 -3.76
C CYS A 37 15.02 13.08 -5.10
N SER A 38 14.40 12.76 -6.24
CA SER A 38 14.93 13.03 -7.57
C SER A 38 14.52 14.42 -8.09
N GLU A 39 15.23 14.90 -9.11
CA GLU A 39 14.87 16.14 -9.81
C GLU A 39 13.49 16.07 -10.48
N GLN A 40 13.06 14.86 -10.88
CA GLN A 40 11.78 14.65 -11.56
C GLN A 40 10.57 14.94 -10.66
N ALA A 41 10.77 14.86 -9.33
CA ALA A 41 9.73 15.15 -8.35
C ALA A 41 9.73 16.62 -7.87
N GLY A 42 10.51 17.52 -8.48
CA GLY A 42 10.77 18.87 -7.97
C GLY A 42 9.55 19.76 -7.66
N SER A 43 8.39 19.48 -8.26
CA SER A 43 7.13 20.21 -8.00
C SER A 43 6.10 19.40 -7.20
N LEU A 44 6.40 18.16 -6.81
CA LEU A 44 5.53 17.32 -5.98
C LEU A 44 5.72 17.69 -4.51
N THR A 45 4.88 18.60 -4.02
CA THR A 45 4.95 19.11 -2.64
C THR A 45 3.56 19.35 -2.05
N GLY A 46 3.43 19.25 -0.73
CA GLY A 46 2.19 19.57 0.01
C GLY A 46 1.03 18.59 -0.21
N VAL A 47 1.29 17.38 -0.70
CA VAL A 47 0.27 16.39 -1.05
C VAL A 47 0.57 15.02 -0.44
N ALA A 48 -0.47 14.26 -0.12
CA ALA A 48 -0.34 12.85 0.22
C ALA A 48 -0.34 12.00 -1.07
N LEU A 49 0.51 10.97 -1.12
CA LEU A 49 0.58 10.01 -2.22
C LEU A 49 0.21 8.62 -1.71
N PRO A 50 -1.07 8.21 -1.78
CA PRO A 50 -1.52 6.93 -1.24
C PRO A 50 -0.88 5.75 -1.98
N MET A 51 -0.25 4.86 -1.21
CA MET A 51 0.20 3.53 -1.65
C MET A 51 -0.49 2.49 -0.75
N ASP A 52 -1.78 2.26 -0.98
CA ASP A 52 -2.64 1.54 -0.03
C ASP A 52 -3.49 0.44 -0.69
N GLY A 53 -3.16 0.09 -1.95
CA GLY A 53 -3.89 -0.93 -2.70
C GLY A 53 -5.31 -0.53 -3.09
N GLY A 54 -5.65 0.76 -3.03
CA GLY A 54 -6.97 1.30 -3.37
C GLY A 54 -7.89 1.49 -2.17
N TRP A 55 -7.37 1.46 -0.94
CA TRP A 55 -8.15 1.62 0.27
C TRP A 55 -8.86 2.99 0.31
N THR A 56 -8.13 4.09 0.10
CA THR A 56 -8.72 5.44 0.18
C THR A 56 -9.63 5.80 -0.99
N ALA A 57 -9.73 4.95 -2.02
CA ALA A 57 -10.54 5.22 -3.20
C ALA A 57 -12.05 4.93 -2.99
N HIS A 58 -12.39 4.24 -1.91
CA HIS A 58 -13.74 3.72 -1.65
C HIS A 58 -14.50 4.47 -0.57
#